data_AF-A0A1M3MCF2-F1
#
_entry.id   AF-A0A1M3MCF2-F1
#
_cell.length_a   1.000
_cell.length_b   1.000
_cell.length_c   1.000
_cell.angle_alpha   90.00
_cell.angle_beta   90.00
_cell.angle_gamma   90.00
#
_symmetry.space_group_name_H-M   'P 1'
#
loop_
_entity.id
_entity.type
_entity.pdbx_description
1 polymer ?
#
loop_
_entity_poly.entity_id
_entity_poly.type
_entity_poly.pdbx_seq_one_letter_code
_entity_poly.pdbx_strand_id
1 'polypeptide(L)'
;MNTKLQELTEKIYQEGVEKGQKEAAAVLEKANAEAADIRAKAESEAAAIIAAANEKAEELSRNTRAELKLFANQMVNALKTELTDLVCGGVVSGAVKAAVTDKDFMQKVMLTFVQNLAQEQQVTIETAHAAALTDYFKAHAKELLNQGVTISEVNNVKTQFVVIPSEGGYKLTFGEEEFIAFFKEFLRPKLVEMLFNS
;
A
#
# COMPACT_ATOMS: atom_id res chain seq x y z
N MET A 1 60.56 -70.81 -44.77
CA MET A 1 59.23 -70.34 -45.22
C MET A 1 58.26 -70.01 -44.07
N ASN A 2 58.54 -70.41 -42.82
CA ASN A 2 57.64 -70.17 -41.66
C ASN A 2 57.76 -68.75 -41.05
N THR A 3 58.95 -68.15 -41.09
CA THR A 3 59.26 -66.84 -40.49
C THR A 3 58.57 -65.64 -41.15
N LYS A 4 58.47 -65.61 -42.48
CA LYS A 4 57.80 -64.51 -43.20
C LYS A 4 56.30 -64.45 -42.95
N LEU A 5 55.67 -65.59 -42.68
CA LEU A 5 54.24 -65.65 -42.38
C LEU A 5 53.98 -65.10 -40.97
N GLN A 6 54.81 -65.49 -39.99
CA GLN A 6 54.76 -64.97 -38.62
C GLN A 6 54.97 -63.45 -38.56
N GLU A 7 55.97 -62.91 -39.27
CA GLU A 7 56.20 -61.46 -39.32
C GLU A 7 55.01 -60.69 -39.92
N LEU A 8 54.37 -61.25 -40.95
CA LEU A 8 53.19 -60.64 -41.57
C LEU A 8 51.98 -60.67 -40.62
N THR A 9 51.79 -61.77 -39.88
CA THR A 9 50.73 -61.88 -38.88
C THR A 9 50.94 -60.93 -37.70
N GLU A 10 52.17 -60.81 -37.20
CA GLU A 10 52.53 -59.88 -36.13
C GLU A 10 52.27 -58.42 -36.55
N LYS A 11 52.63 -58.09 -37.80
CA LYS A 11 52.42 -56.74 -38.36
C LYS A 11 50.95 -56.41 -38.54
N ILE A 12 50.15 -57.34 -39.06
CA ILE A 12 48.69 -57.17 -39.18
C ILE A 12 48.04 -57.03 -37.80
N TYR A 13 48.51 -57.79 -36.81
CA TYR A 13 48.02 -57.70 -35.44
C TYR A 13 48.35 -56.34 -34.83
N GLN A 14 49.60 -55.85 -34.95
CA GLN A 14 50.00 -54.53 -34.48
C GLN A 14 49.23 -53.40 -35.18
N GLU A 15 49.10 -53.45 -36.51
CA GLU A 15 48.33 -52.45 -37.26
C GLU A 15 46.84 -52.47 -36.86
N GLY A 16 46.27 -53.65 -36.60
CA GLY A 16 44.90 -53.80 -36.11
C GLY A 16 44.73 -53.24 -34.69
N VAL A 17 45.67 -53.51 -33.79
CA VAL A 17 45.65 -53.03 -32.40
C VAL A 17 45.86 -51.51 -32.34
N GLU A 18 46.83 -50.95 -33.07
CA GLU A 18 47.05 -49.50 -33.12
C GLU A 18 45.84 -48.76 -33.70
N LYS A 19 45.23 -49.29 -34.75
CA LYS A 19 44.05 -48.69 -35.37
C LYS A 19 42.85 -48.73 -34.43
N GLY A 20 42.65 -49.86 -33.74
CA GLY A 20 41.64 -50.00 -32.69
C GLY A 20 41.85 -49.04 -31.52
N GLN A 21 43.10 -48.86 -31.07
CA GLN A 21 43.43 -47.89 -30.02
C GLN A 21 43.16 -46.45 -30.45
N LYS A 22 43.50 -46.08 -31.69
CA LYS A 22 43.19 -44.75 -32.25
C LYS A 22 41.69 -44.50 -32.33
N GLU A 23 40.92 -45.46 -32.81
CA GLU A 23 39.47 -45.33 -32.90
C GLU A 23 38.83 -45.24 -31.52
N ALA A 24 39.27 -46.05 -30.56
CA ALA A 24 38.80 -45.96 -29.17
C ALA A 24 39.13 -44.60 -28.52
N ALA A 25 40.34 -44.07 -28.74
CA ALA A 25 40.74 -42.75 -28.26
C ALA A 25 39.88 -41.64 -28.87
N ALA A 26 39.59 -41.71 -30.19
CA ALA A 26 38.74 -40.74 -30.87
C ALA A 26 37.29 -40.77 -30.35
N VAL A 27 36.74 -41.97 -30.06
CA VAL A 27 35.41 -42.10 -29.44
C VAL A 27 35.40 -41.50 -28.03
N LEU A 28 36.42 -41.77 -27.22
CA LEU A 28 36.56 -41.19 -25.87
C LEU A 28 36.66 -39.68 -25.90
N GLU A 29 37.47 -39.13 -26.80
CA GLU A 29 37.62 -37.67 -26.96
C GLU A 29 36.29 -37.02 -27.35
N LYS A 30 35.59 -37.60 -28.33
CA LYS A 30 34.27 -37.11 -28.76
C LYS A 30 33.24 -37.18 -27.63
N ALA A 31 33.19 -38.30 -26.90
CA ALA A 31 32.28 -38.46 -25.77
C ALA A 31 32.57 -37.46 -24.64
N ASN A 32 33.84 -37.20 -24.35
CA ASN A 32 34.24 -36.19 -23.36
C ASN A 32 33.88 -34.76 -23.82
N ALA A 33 34.06 -34.45 -25.10
CA ALA A 33 33.66 -33.16 -25.66
C ALA A 33 32.14 -32.95 -25.59
N GLU A 34 31.35 -33.95 -26.00
CA GLU A 34 29.88 -33.91 -25.89
C GLU A 34 29.41 -33.78 -24.44
N ALA A 35 30.04 -34.51 -23.50
CA ALA A 35 29.72 -34.40 -22.08
C ALA A 35 30.04 -33.01 -21.50
N ALA A 36 31.16 -32.41 -21.92
CA ALA A 36 31.52 -31.05 -21.52
C ALA A 36 30.52 -30.02 -22.08
N ASP A 37 30.10 -30.17 -23.33
CA ASP A 37 29.15 -29.27 -23.98
C ASP A 37 27.76 -29.35 -23.34
N ILE A 38 27.29 -30.56 -23.00
CA ILE A 38 26.04 -30.77 -22.25
C ILE A 38 26.12 -30.11 -20.88
N ARG A 39 27.23 -30.26 -20.15
CA ARG A 39 27.42 -29.61 -18.84
C ARG A 39 27.41 -28.10 -18.95
N ALA A 40 28.16 -27.54 -19.89
CA ALA A 40 28.21 -26.09 -20.10
C ALA A 40 26.83 -25.53 -20.44
N LYS A 41 26.07 -26.21 -21.28
CA LYS A 41 24.71 -25.83 -21.63
C LYS A 41 23.77 -25.89 -20.42
N ALA A 42 23.82 -26.97 -19.65
CA ALA A 42 23.02 -27.12 -18.44
C ALA A 42 23.34 -26.05 -17.38
N GLU A 43 24.62 -25.73 -17.19
CA GLU A 43 25.06 -24.66 -16.29
C GLU A 43 24.58 -23.29 -16.75
N SER A 44 24.65 -23.00 -18.07
CA SER A 44 24.15 -21.76 -18.65
C SER A 44 22.63 -21.63 -18.50
N GLU A 45 21.88 -22.71 -18.75
CA GLU A 45 20.42 -22.72 -18.61
C GLU A 45 20.02 -22.53 -17.14
N ALA A 46 20.70 -23.21 -16.20
CA ALA A 46 20.47 -23.02 -14.78
C ALA A 46 20.74 -21.59 -14.33
N ALA A 47 21.86 -20.99 -14.77
CA ALA A 47 22.18 -19.60 -14.48
C ALA A 47 21.12 -18.64 -15.04
N ALA A 48 20.62 -18.88 -16.25
CA ALA A 48 19.56 -18.08 -16.86
C ALA A 48 18.23 -18.18 -16.09
N ILE A 49 17.86 -19.39 -15.64
CA ILE A 49 16.65 -19.60 -14.83
C ILE A 49 16.76 -18.86 -13.50
N ILE A 50 17.91 -18.94 -12.82
CA ILE A 50 18.13 -18.24 -11.54
C ILE A 50 18.09 -16.73 -11.74
N ALA A 51 18.72 -16.21 -12.80
CA ALA A 51 18.70 -14.79 -13.12
C ALA A 51 17.26 -14.29 -13.38
N ALA A 52 16.50 -15.00 -14.20
CA ALA A 52 15.11 -14.67 -14.49
C ALA A 52 14.20 -14.76 -13.25
N ALA A 53 14.44 -15.73 -12.37
CA ALA A 53 13.70 -15.85 -11.11
C ALA A 53 13.99 -14.67 -10.18
N ASN A 54 15.26 -14.26 -10.06
CA ASN A 54 15.65 -13.09 -9.25
C ASN A 54 15.05 -11.80 -9.80
N GLU A 55 15.10 -11.60 -11.12
CA GLU A 55 14.52 -10.40 -11.77
C GLU A 55 13.01 -10.31 -11.50
N LYS A 56 12.27 -11.43 -11.67
CA LYS A 56 10.84 -11.48 -11.36
C LYS A 56 10.55 -11.22 -9.89
N ALA A 57 11.37 -11.75 -8.99
CA ALA A 57 11.21 -11.54 -7.55
C ALA A 57 11.43 -10.07 -7.17
N GLU A 58 12.44 -9.41 -7.76
CA GLU A 58 12.70 -7.99 -7.57
C GLU A 58 11.58 -7.12 -8.13
N GLU A 59 11.09 -7.44 -9.32
CA GLU A 59 9.95 -6.75 -9.94
C GLU A 59 8.69 -6.87 -9.08
N LEU A 60 8.35 -8.08 -8.65
CA LEU A 60 7.22 -8.33 -7.76
C LEU A 60 7.36 -7.52 -6.46
N SER A 61 8.54 -7.57 -5.82
CA SER A 61 8.80 -6.81 -4.59
C SER A 61 8.63 -5.30 -4.79
N ARG A 62 9.15 -4.76 -5.89
CA ARG A 62 9.04 -3.35 -6.24
C ARG A 62 7.58 -2.94 -6.48
N ASN A 63 6.84 -3.75 -7.25
CA ASN A 63 5.42 -3.49 -7.56
C ASN A 63 4.57 -3.56 -6.29
N THR A 64 4.72 -4.60 -5.47
CA THR A 64 4.03 -4.73 -4.19
C THR A 64 4.30 -3.55 -3.26
N ARG A 65 5.56 -3.10 -3.14
CA ARG A 65 5.89 -1.91 -2.32
C ARG A 65 5.24 -0.63 -2.85
N ALA A 66 5.21 -0.46 -4.16
CA ALA A 66 4.57 0.70 -4.79
C ALA A 66 3.05 0.71 -4.53
N GLU A 67 2.39 -0.43 -4.69
CA GLU A 67 0.96 -0.59 -4.42
C GLU A 67 0.61 -0.40 -2.94
N LEU A 68 1.41 -0.98 -2.02
CA LEU A 68 1.23 -0.77 -0.58
C LEU A 68 1.37 0.72 -0.21
N LYS A 69 2.33 1.42 -0.80
CA LYS A 69 2.51 2.87 -0.57
C LYS A 69 1.32 3.67 -1.11
N LEU A 70 0.82 3.34 -2.29
CA LEU A 70 -0.36 3.98 -2.87
C LEU A 70 -1.58 3.78 -1.95
N PHE A 71 -1.79 2.55 -1.48
CA PHE A 71 -2.89 2.21 -0.60
C PHE A 71 -2.79 2.92 0.76
N ALA A 72 -1.59 2.96 1.36
CA ALA A 72 -1.37 3.72 2.59
C ALA A 72 -1.69 5.21 2.42
N ASN A 73 -1.33 5.81 1.28
CA ASN A 73 -1.69 7.20 0.97
C ASN A 73 -3.21 7.39 0.81
N GLN A 74 -3.89 6.45 0.15
CA GLN A 74 -5.35 6.47 0.02
C GLN A 74 -6.03 6.38 1.39
N MET A 75 -5.54 5.51 2.28
CA MET A 75 -6.04 5.40 3.65
C MET A 75 -5.84 6.69 4.45
N VAL A 76 -4.66 7.31 4.36
CA VAL A 76 -4.39 8.60 5.03
C VAL A 76 -5.36 9.68 4.53
N ASN A 77 -5.67 9.70 3.24
CA ASN A 77 -6.63 10.66 2.69
C ASN A 77 -8.07 10.35 3.13
N ALA A 78 -8.48 9.09 3.14
CA ALA A 78 -9.80 8.68 3.65
C ALA A 78 -9.96 9.07 5.13
N LEU A 79 -8.95 8.81 5.95
CA LEU A 79 -8.94 9.22 7.35
C LEU A 79 -9.04 10.74 7.50
N LYS A 80 -8.33 11.53 6.69
CA LYS A 80 -8.43 13.00 6.70
C LYS A 80 -9.84 13.49 6.37
N THR A 81 -10.48 12.90 5.36
CA THR A 81 -11.85 13.25 4.97
C THR A 81 -12.82 12.91 6.09
N GLU A 82 -12.76 11.69 6.63
CA GLU A 82 -13.66 11.24 7.70
C GLU A 82 -13.45 12.03 9.00
N LEU A 83 -12.19 12.37 9.33
CA LEU A 83 -11.88 13.28 10.42
C LEU A 83 -12.46 14.67 10.18
N THR A 84 -12.37 15.18 8.96
CA THR A 84 -12.93 16.48 8.59
C THR A 84 -14.45 16.45 8.73
N ASP A 85 -15.11 15.40 8.25
CA ASP A 85 -16.57 15.24 8.33
C ASP A 85 -17.05 15.08 9.77
N LEU A 86 -16.33 14.33 10.61
CA LEU A 86 -16.68 14.12 12.00
C LEU A 86 -16.40 15.36 12.86
N VAL A 87 -15.28 16.05 12.61
CA VAL A 87 -14.99 17.35 13.25
C VAL A 87 -16.01 18.37 12.80
N CYS A 88 -16.24 18.57 11.51
CA CYS A 88 -17.23 19.51 11.00
C CYS A 88 -18.63 19.16 11.50
N GLY A 89 -19.04 17.89 11.45
CA GLY A 89 -20.35 17.43 11.91
C GLY A 89 -20.54 17.61 13.42
N GLY A 90 -19.55 17.22 14.24
CA GLY A 90 -19.58 17.36 15.69
C GLY A 90 -19.50 18.82 16.15
N VAL A 91 -18.66 19.63 15.48
CA VAL A 91 -18.54 21.07 15.73
C VAL A 91 -19.79 21.81 15.31
N VAL A 92 -20.34 21.53 14.12
CA VAL A 92 -21.57 22.18 13.65
C VAL A 92 -22.76 21.74 14.50
N SER A 93 -22.91 20.45 14.81
CA SER A 93 -23.98 19.95 15.68
C SER A 93 -23.86 20.51 17.10
N GLY A 94 -22.65 20.55 17.66
CA GLY A 94 -22.36 21.12 18.98
C GLY A 94 -22.63 22.62 19.03
N ALA A 95 -22.15 23.37 18.04
CA ALA A 95 -22.38 24.81 17.97
C ALA A 95 -23.84 25.16 17.66
N VAL A 96 -24.55 24.37 16.85
CA VAL A 96 -26.00 24.53 16.61
C VAL A 96 -26.79 24.21 17.88
N LYS A 97 -26.41 23.16 18.61
CA LYS A 97 -27.06 22.82 19.89
C LYS A 97 -26.82 23.91 20.94
N ALA A 98 -25.60 24.41 21.03
CA ALA A 98 -25.25 25.53 21.91
C ALA A 98 -26.00 26.81 21.54
N ALA A 99 -26.06 27.15 20.24
CA ALA A 99 -26.83 28.27 19.72
C ALA A 99 -28.33 28.15 20.04
N VAL A 100 -28.92 26.94 19.95
CA VAL A 100 -30.33 26.70 20.32
C VAL A 100 -30.57 26.79 21.82
N THR A 101 -29.57 26.51 22.66
CA THR A 101 -29.66 26.67 24.12
C THR A 101 -29.30 28.06 24.63
N ASP A 102 -28.66 28.90 23.80
CA ASP A 102 -28.39 30.30 24.09
C ASP A 102 -29.70 31.10 24.00
N LYS A 103 -30.25 31.42 25.17
CA LYS A 103 -31.56 32.04 25.31
C LYS A 103 -31.62 33.43 24.67
N ASP A 104 -30.55 34.20 24.75
CA ASP A 104 -30.48 35.57 24.21
C ASP A 104 -30.29 35.53 22.69
N PHE A 105 -29.48 34.59 22.19
CA PHE A 105 -29.31 34.36 20.76
C PHE A 105 -30.60 33.86 20.12
N MET A 106 -31.26 32.85 20.68
CA MET A 106 -32.54 32.34 20.16
C MET A 106 -33.67 33.35 20.28
N GLN A 107 -33.72 34.16 21.34
CA GLN A 107 -34.67 35.26 21.44
C GLN A 107 -34.44 36.29 20.34
N LYS A 108 -33.18 36.67 20.04
CA LYS A 108 -32.87 37.54 18.91
C LYS A 108 -33.22 36.92 17.57
N VAL A 109 -32.91 35.64 17.34
CA VAL A 109 -33.24 34.94 16.09
C VAL A 109 -34.76 34.85 15.89
N MET A 110 -35.52 34.50 16.94
CA MET A 110 -36.98 34.46 16.91
C MET A 110 -37.60 35.85 16.69
N LEU A 111 -37.06 36.89 17.33
CA LEU A 111 -37.54 38.26 17.20
C LEU A 111 -37.29 38.80 15.79
N THR A 112 -36.10 38.57 15.23
CA THR A 112 -35.77 38.88 13.83
C THR A 112 -36.65 38.10 12.85
N PHE A 113 -36.90 36.82 13.12
CA PHE A 113 -37.78 35.98 12.30
C PHE A 113 -39.22 36.49 12.30
N VAL A 114 -39.78 36.81 13.47
CA VAL A 114 -41.14 37.36 13.62
C VAL A 114 -41.26 38.75 13.00
N GLN A 115 -40.24 39.60 13.13
CA GLN A 115 -40.20 40.92 12.49
C GLN A 115 -40.17 40.83 10.97
N ASN A 116 -39.42 39.88 10.41
CA ASN A 116 -39.38 39.65 8.95
C ASN A 116 -40.64 38.97 8.42
N LEU A 117 -41.26 38.07 9.20
CA LEU A 117 -42.54 37.43 8.85
C LEU A 117 -43.69 38.45 8.82
N ALA A 118 -43.66 39.44 9.72
CA ALA A 118 -44.63 40.52 9.78
C ALA A 118 -44.54 41.52 8.61
N GLN A 119 -43.49 41.43 7.78
CA GLN A 119 -43.28 42.29 6.60
C GLN A 119 -43.54 41.57 5.26
N GLU A 120 -44.12 40.35 5.26
CA GLU A 120 -44.46 39.56 4.07
C GLU A 120 -43.32 39.36 3.04
N GLN A 121 -42.06 39.35 3.49
CA GLN A 121 -40.93 39.03 2.62
C GLN A 121 -40.42 37.62 2.91
N GLN A 122 -40.09 36.90 1.84
CA GLN A 122 -39.33 35.65 1.90
C GLN A 122 -38.15 35.86 2.84
N VAL A 123 -38.08 35.06 3.91
CA VAL A 123 -37.02 35.14 4.91
C VAL A 123 -35.68 34.87 4.22
N THR A 124 -35.03 35.94 3.79
CA THR A 124 -33.70 35.92 3.20
C THR A 124 -32.77 36.43 4.28
N ILE A 125 -31.90 35.58 4.82
CA ILE A 125 -30.88 36.04 5.76
C ILE A 125 -29.93 36.95 4.99
N GLU A 126 -30.05 38.26 5.19
CA GLU A 126 -29.14 39.23 4.58
C GLU A 126 -27.72 39.12 5.16
N THR A 127 -26.74 39.41 4.31
CA THR A 127 -25.29 39.23 4.53
C THR A 127 -24.74 39.89 5.79
N ALA A 128 -25.39 40.95 6.31
CA ALA A 128 -25.01 41.63 7.54
C ALA A 128 -25.19 40.75 8.80
N HIS A 129 -26.16 39.84 8.81
CA HIS A 129 -26.38 38.90 9.91
C HIS A 129 -25.59 37.58 9.74
N ALA A 130 -25.18 37.27 8.51
CA ALA A 130 -24.37 36.09 8.20
C ALA A 130 -22.95 36.19 8.80
N ALA A 131 -22.35 37.40 8.83
CA ALA A 131 -21.03 37.60 9.43
C ALA A 131 -21.05 37.34 10.95
N ALA A 132 -22.01 37.91 11.67
CA ALA A 132 -22.17 37.70 13.11
C ALA A 132 -22.47 36.23 13.47
N LEU A 133 -23.29 35.54 12.66
CA LEU A 133 -23.52 34.09 12.79
C LEU A 133 -22.20 33.33 12.57
N THR A 134 -21.48 33.64 11.50
CA THR A 134 -20.22 32.98 11.13
C THR A 134 -19.17 33.12 12.24
N ASP A 135 -19.05 34.32 12.82
CA ASP A 135 -18.10 34.57 13.90
C ASP A 135 -18.49 33.86 15.20
N TYR A 136 -19.78 33.80 15.54
CA TYR A 136 -20.29 33.03 16.67
C TYR A 136 -19.98 31.53 16.52
N PHE A 137 -20.33 30.95 15.37
CA PHE A 137 -20.05 29.55 15.07
C PHE A 137 -18.55 29.25 15.04
N LYS A 138 -17.70 30.14 14.50
CA LYS A 138 -16.24 30.00 14.54
C LYS A 138 -15.68 30.02 15.96
N ALA A 139 -16.15 30.94 16.81
CA ALA A 139 -15.67 31.06 18.18
C ALA A 139 -15.99 29.81 19.00
N HIS A 140 -17.23 29.33 18.91
CA HIS A 140 -17.66 28.12 19.62
C HIS A 140 -17.07 26.83 19.06
N ALA A 141 -16.89 26.75 17.73
CA ALA A 141 -16.15 25.67 17.09
C ALA A 141 -14.71 25.57 17.61
N LYS A 142 -14.03 26.71 17.73
CA LYS A 142 -12.67 26.79 18.25
C LYS A 142 -12.60 26.39 19.72
N GLU A 143 -13.59 26.78 20.52
CA GLU A 143 -13.70 26.41 21.93
C GLU A 143 -13.88 24.88 22.10
N LEU A 144 -14.79 24.27 21.36
CA LEU A 144 -15.01 22.82 21.34
C LEU A 144 -13.77 22.03 20.91
N LEU A 145 -13.07 22.50 19.86
CA LEU A 145 -11.86 21.84 19.39
C LEU A 145 -10.67 22.01 20.34
N ASN A 146 -10.58 23.13 21.05
CA ASN A 146 -9.55 23.37 22.06
C ASN A 146 -9.72 22.50 23.32
N GLN A 147 -10.94 22.02 23.60
CA GLN A 147 -11.21 21.08 24.71
C GLN A 147 -10.73 19.65 24.40
N GLY A 148 -10.36 19.38 23.16
CA GLY A 148 -9.95 18.06 22.69
C GLY A 148 -11.15 17.23 22.23
N VAL A 149 -11.14 16.81 20.97
CA VAL A 149 -12.19 15.96 20.40
C VAL A 149 -11.67 14.54 20.30
N THR A 150 -12.33 13.61 21.01
CA THR A 150 -12.03 12.19 20.93
C THR A 150 -12.96 11.52 19.93
N ILE A 151 -12.36 10.82 18.97
CA ILE A 151 -13.02 10.03 17.94
C ILE A 151 -12.86 8.56 18.35
N SER A 152 -13.99 7.92 18.65
CA SER A 152 -14.04 6.55 19.16
C SER A 152 -14.23 5.47 18.08
N GLU A 153 -14.53 5.90 16.85
CA GLU A 153 -14.82 5.00 15.74
C GLU A 153 -14.56 5.70 14.40
N VAL A 154 -13.93 5.00 13.47
CA VAL A 154 -13.69 5.43 12.09
C VAL A 154 -13.95 4.22 11.20
N ASN A 155 -14.87 4.35 10.23
CA ASN A 155 -15.27 3.30 9.29
C ASN A 155 -15.60 1.94 9.96
N ASN A 156 -16.41 1.95 11.02
CA ASN A 156 -16.79 0.79 11.86
C ASN A 156 -15.63 0.11 12.61
N VAL A 157 -14.43 0.71 12.60
CA VAL A 157 -13.29 0.25 13.40
C VAL A 157 -13.22 1.09 14.67
N LYS A 158 -13.28 0.42 15.82
CA LYS A 158 -13.06 1.07 17.12
C LYS A 158 -11.64 1.63 17.17
N THR A 159 -11.53 2.93 17.35
CA THR A 159 -10.26 3.65 17.44
C THR A 159 -10.34 4.66 18.57
N GLN A 160 -9.21 5.19 19.03
CA GLN A 160 -9.21 6.28 20.00
C GLN A 160 -8.28 7.37 19.49
N PHE A 161 -8.79 8.14 18.52
CA PHE A 161 -8.06 9.27 17.97
C PHE A 161 -8.44 10.55 18.71
N VAL A 162 -7.45 11.28 19.20
CA VAL A 162 -7.66 12.52 19.94
C VAL A 162 -7.13 13.68 19.12
N VAL A 163 -7.98 14.65 18.83
CA VAL A 163 -7.60 15.91 18.19
C VAL A 163 -7.26 16.92 19.29
N ILE A 164 -6.00 17.35 19.35
CA ILE A 164 -5.52 18.33 20.33
C ILE A 164 -5.04 19.61 19.63
N PRO A 165 -5.18 20.80 20.25
CA PRO A 165 -4.60 22.02 19.72
C PRO A 165 -3.06 21.94 19.64
N SER A 166 -2.48 22.48 18.56
CA SER A 166 -1.04 22.52 18.30
C SER A 166 -0.65 23.86 17.65
N GLU A 167 0.63 24.23 17.63
CA GLU A 167 1.06 25.48 17.00
C GLU A 167 0.58 25.59 15.54
N GLY A 168 -0.28 26.58 15.29
CA GLY A 168 -0.87 26.84 13.97
C GLY A 168 -2.10 26.00 13.58
N GLY A 169 -2.64 25.14 14.45
CA GLY A 169 -3.82 24.32 14.12
C GLY A 169 -4.17 23.25 15.15
N TYR A 170 -4.56 22.07 14.67
CA TYR A 170 -4.87 20.91 15.53
C TYR A 170 -4.08 19.69 15.04
N LYS A 171 -3.61 18.88 15.98
CA LYS A 171 -2.86 17.64 15.72
C LYS A 171 -3.71 16.44 16.12
N LEU A 172 -3.70 15.42 15.25
CA LEU A 172 -4.24 14.11 15.57
C LEU A 172 -3.21 13.30 16.35
N THR A 173 -3.59 12.83 17.53
CA THR A 173 -2.81 11.92 18.36
C THR A 173 -3.55 10.59 18.49
N PHE A 174 -2.82 9.50 18.38
CA PHE A 174 -3.32 8.14 18.46
C PHE A 174 -2.23 7.25 19.08
N GLY A 175 -2.63 6.20 19.79
CA GLY A 175 -1.68 5.18 20.26
C GLY A 175 -1.24 4.26 19.14
N GLU A 176 -0.06 3.66 19.32
CA GLU A 176 0.56 2.77 18.33
C GLU A 176 -0.28 1.51 18.09
N GLU A 177 -0.91 0.96 19.13
CA GLU A 177 -1.75 -0.23 19.03
C GLU A 177 -3.03 0.03 18.23
N GLU A 178 -3.71 1.16 18.45
CA GLU A 178 -4.92 1.53 17.69
C GLU A 178 -4.57 1.79 16.23
N PHE A 179 -3.43 2.43 15.97
CA PHE A 179 -2.94 2.66 14.62
C PHE A 179 -2.66 1.35 13.88
N ILE A 180 -1.98 0.40 14.53
CA ILE A 180 -1.69 -0.91 13.96
C ILE A 180 -2.98 -1.71 13.73
N ALA A 181 -3.93 -1.69 14.67
CA ALA A 181 -5.20 -2.40 14.54
C ALA A 181 -6.03 -1.86 13.36
N PHE A 182 -6.15 -0.53 13.26
CA PHE A 182 -6.83 0.13 12.16
C PHE A 182 -6.18 -0.18 10.80
N PHE A 183 -4.85 -0.11 10.73
CA PHE A 183 -4.14 -0.43 9.50
C PHE A 183 -4.22 -1.91 9.11
N LYS A 184 -4.21 -2.84 10.08
CA LYS A 184 -4.33 -4.28 9.82
C LYS A 184 -5.69 -4.63 9.20
N GLU A 185 -6.78 -4.10 9.74
CA GLU A 185 -8.14 -4.32 9.20
C GLU A 185 -8.24 -3.82 7.76
N PHE A 186 -7.68 -2.65 7.47
CA PHE A 186 -7.70 -2.06 6.14
C PHE A 186 -6.77 -2.76 5.12
N LEU A 187 -5.59 -3.20 5.54
CA LEU A 187 -4.61 -3.85 4.66
C LEU A 187 -4.95 -5.31 4.36
N ARG A 188 -5.65 -6.00 5.28
CA ARG A 188 -5.92 -7.44 5.18
C ARG A 188 -6.60 -7.85 3.85
N PRO A 189 -7.68 -7.20 3.36
CA PRO A 189 -8.31 -7.59 2.11
C PRO A 189 -7.35 -7.56 0.92
N LYS A 190 -6.52 -6.52 0.83
CA LYS A 190 -5.58 -6.34 -0.29
C LYS A 190 -4.35 -7.24 -0.18
N LEU A 191 -3.86 -7.47 1.04
CA LEU A 191 -2.80 -8.45 1.30
C LEU A 191 -3.24 -9.86 0.91
N VAL A 192 -4.50 -10.23 1.19
CA VAL A 192 -5.04 -11.53 0.78
C VAL A 192 -5.12 -11.63 -0.75
N GLU A 193 -5.59 -10.59 -1.42
CA GLU A 193 -5.63 -10.56 -2.90
C GLU A 193 -4.21 -10.71 -3.50
N MET A 194 -3.23 -9.98 -2.99
CA MET A 194 -1.85 -10.05 -3.46
C MET A 194 -1.19 -11.41 -3.21
N LEU A 195 -1.43 -12.02 -2.04
CA LEU A 195 -0.75 -13.25 -1.63
C LEU A 195 -1.42 -14.52 -2.16
N PHE A 196 -2.73 -14.50 -2.40
CA PHE A 196 -3.51 -15.72 -2.67
C PHE A 196 -4.33 -15.67 -3.98
N ASN A 197 -4.44 -14.52 -4.64
CA ASN A 197 -5.14 -14.37 -5.94
C ASN A 197 -4.18 -13.98 -7.09
N SER A 198 -2.89 -14.28 -6.97
CA SER A 198 -1.93 -14.21 -8.08
C SER A 198 -2.01 -15.43 -8.99
#